data_AF-A0A7K4MWU0-F1
#
_entry.id   AF-A0A7K4MWU0-F1
#
_cell.length_a   1.000
_cell.length_b   1.000
_cell.length_c   1.000
_cell.angle_alpha   90.00
_cell.angle_beta   90.00
_cell.angle_gamma   90.00
#
_symmetry.space_group_name_H-M   'P 1'
#
loop_
_entity.id
_entity.type
_entity.pdbx_description
1 polymer ?
#
loop_
_entity_poly.entity_id
_entity_poly.type
_entity_poly.pdbx_seq_one_letter_code
_entity_poly.pdbx_strand_id
1 'polypeptide(L)'
;MAQQTKDTEHREITDEHANRLEQLELETRGIVAASKVWIYVIIGLLVYLVFMIMPDIDEKVVWMEKDLSAVLVQSERYKKATRVFAKDNMCATCHLDPDHLLHNLQSKYPSFSDVKSFMRVGHERYYTMQTPMADEELMAIYRTLK
;
A
#
# COMPACT_ATOMS: atom_id res chain seq x y z
N MET A 1 56.55 46.06 51.31
CA MET A 1 55.83 44.84 51.74
C MET A 1 54.48 44.68 51.04
N ALA A 2 53.60 45.69 50.98
CA ALA A 2 52.27 45.56 50.36
C ALA A 2 52.24 45.46 48.80
N GLN A 3 53.25 45.97 48.10
CA GLN A 3 53.31 45.93 46.63
C GLN A 3 53.65 44.51 46.11
N GLN A 4 54.62 43.83 46.76
CA GLN A 4 55.03 42.47 46.40
C GLN A 4 53.93 41.43 46.63
N THR A 5 53.11 41.59 47.66
CA THR A 5 51.98 40.67 47.91
C THR A 5 50.90 40.79 46.82
N LYS A 6 50.64 42.00 46.30
CA LYS A 6 49.64 42.22 45.25
C LYS A 6 50.09 41.66 43.88
N ASP A 7 51.37 41.80 43.54
CA ASP A 7 51.92 41.24 42.30
C ASP A 7 51.99 39.71 42.35
N THR A 8 52.21 39.13 43.53
CA THR A 8 52.21 37.66 43.71
C THR A 8 50.80 37.09 43.61
N GLU A 9 49.81 37.75 44.23
CA GLU A 9 48.39 37.38 44.14
C GLU A 9 47.85 37.51 42.71
N HIS A 10 48.17 38.59 41.99
CA HIS A 10 47.76 38.75 40.60
C HIS A 10 48.40 37.70 39.69
N ARG A 11 49.63 37.25 39.98
CA ARG A 11 50.31 36.19 39.22
C ARG A 11 49.68 34.82 39.47
N GLU A 12 49.37 34.47 40.71
CA GLU A 12 48.65 33.23 41.04
C GLU A 12 47.26 33.18 40.39
N ILE A 13 46.52 34.30 40.40
CA ILE A 13 45.20 34.38 39.74
C ILE A 13 45.32 34.18 38.22
N THR A 14 46.34 34.77 37.58
CA THR A 14 46.57 34.57 36.14
C THR A 14 46.99 33.14 35.79
N ASP A 15 47.78 32.50 36.65
CA ASP A 15 48.20 31.10 36.46
C ASP A 15 47.04 30.12 36.68
N GLU A 16 46.14 30.39 37.63
CA GLU A 16 44.92 29.59 37.83
C GLU A 16 43.96 29.72 36.63
N HIS A 17 43.79 30.94 36.10
CA HIS A 17 42.97 31.15 34.90
C HIS A 17 43.56 30.48 33.65
N ALA A 18 44.88 30.50 33.48
CA ALA A 18 45.55 29.81 32.37
C ALA A 18 45.35 28.28 32.45
N ASN A 19 45.53 27.69 33.63
CA ASN A 19 45.27 26.26 33.85
C ASN A 19 43.81 25.88 33.57
N ARG A 20 42.85 26.74 33.95
CA ARG A 20 41.42 26.50 33.70
C ARG A 20 41.09 26.56 32.20
N LEU A 21 41.71 27.47 31.45
CA LEU A 21 41.54 27.55 29.99
C LEU A 21 42.13 26.33 29.28
N GLU A 22 43.29 25.85 29.71
CA GLU A 22 43.92 24.64 29.15
C GLU A 22 43.06 23.38 29.41
N GLN A 23 42.47 23.26 30.61
CA GLN A 23 41.52 22.19 30.93
C GLN A 23 40.27 22.25 30.05
N LEU A 24 39.67 23.43 29.87
CA LEU A 24 38.51 23.61 29.00
C LEU A 24 38.83 23.28 27.54
N GLU A 25 40.03 23.60 27.05
CA GLU A 25 40.45 23.26 25.70
C GLU A 25 40.62 21.74 25.50
N LEU A 26 41.20 21.05 26.48
CA LEU A 26 41.35 19.59 26.46
C LEU A 26 39.99 18.88 26.49
N GLU A 27 39.08 19.33 27.35
CA GLU A 27 37.70 18.81 27.42
C GLU A 27 36.96 19.04 26.10
N THR A 28 37.05 20.24 25.53
CA THR A 28 36.40 20.57 24.26
C THR A 28 36.96 19.75 23.11
N ARG A 29 38.28 19.57 23.04
CA ARG A 29 38.91 18.71 22.01
C ARG A 29 38.47 17.25 22.14
N GLY A 30 38.32 16.74 23.36
CA GLY A 30 37.80 15.40 23.62
C GLY A 30 36.36 15.22 23.13
N ILE A 31 35.48 16.20 23.41
CA ILE A 31 34.09 16.20 22.95
C ILE A 31 34.01 16.28 21.43
N VAL A 32 34.81 17.15 20.80
CA VAL A 32 34.85 17.29 19.34
C VAL A 32 35.34 15.99 18.68
N ALA A 33 36.37 15.34 19.23
CA ALA A 33 36.85 14.07 18.71
C ALA A 33 35.81 12.94 18.84
N ALA A 34 35.13 12.85 19.98
CA ALA A 34 34.06 11.87 20.21
C ALA A 34 32.84 12.12 19.30
N SER A 35 32.47 13.38 19.08
CA SER A 35 31.32 13.75 18.22
C SER A 35 31.51 13.37 16.75
N LYS A 36 32.75 13.46 16.23
CA LYS A 36 33.06 13.12 14.84
C LYS A 36 32.77 11.65 14.52
N VAL A 37 33.07 10.74 15.44
CA VAL A 37 32.82 9.30 15.26
C VAL A 37 31.32 9.04 15.13
N TRP A 38 30.50 9.63 16.00
CA TRP A 38 29.04 9.51 15.94
C TRP A 38 28.45 10.08 14.66
N ILE A 39 28.97 11.21 14.18
CA ILE A 39 28.55 11.80 12.90
C ILE A 39 28.82 10.82 11.74
N TYR A 40 29.99 10.19 11.68
CA TYR A 40 30.28 9.21 10.64
C TYR A 40 29.41 7.94 10.74
N VAL A 41 29.10 7.48 11.96
CA VAL A 41 28.18 6.36 12.17
C VAL A 41 26.77 6.70 11.69
N ILE A 42 26.25 7.88 12.02
CA ILE A 42 24.93 8.35 11.58
C ILE A 42 24.88 8.46 10.06
N ILE A 43 25.90 9.06 9.44
CA ILE A 43 25.98 9.16 7.97
C ILE A 43 26.03 7.78 7.33
N GLY A 44 26.81 6.84 7.87
CA GLY A 44 26.87 5.46 7.38
C GLY A 44 25.51 4.74 7.47
N LEU A 45 24.78 4.92 8.58
CA LEU A 45 23.43 4.39 8.76
C LEU A 45 22.43 5.00 7.77
N LEU A 46 22.51 6.31 7.52
CA LEU A 46 21.67 6.97 6.54
C LEU A 46 21.93 6.46 5.12
N VAL A 47 23.20 6.31 4.72
CA VAL A 47 23.56 5.73 3.43
C VAL A 47 23.04 4.29 3.33
N TYR A 48 23.17 3.48 4.38
CA TYR A 48 22.63 2.13 4.41
C TYR A 48 21.10 2.10 4.21
N LEU A 49 20.35 2.96 4.91
CA LEU A 49 18.90 3.09 4.74
C LEU A 49 18.52 3.47 3.30
N VAL A 50 19.22 4.43 2.71
CA VAL A 50 18.94 4.93 1.36
C VAL A 50 19.24 3.88 0.30
N PHE A 51 20.37 3.18 0.40
CA PHE A 51 20.84 2.30 -0.68
C PHE A 51 20.43 0.84 -0.53
N MET A 52 20.16 0.34 0.68
CA MET A 52 19.71 -1.04 0.89
C MET A 52 18.20 -1.11 1.14
N ILE A 53 17.66 -0.24 1.98
CA ILE A 53 16.27 -0.38 2.45
C ILE A 53 15.26 0.23 1.46
N MET A 54 15.50 1.43 0.93
CA MET A 54 14.57 2.03 -0.05
C MET A 54 14.31 1.16 -1.29
N PRO A 55 15.31 0.57 -1.99
CA PRO A 55 15.02 -0.21 -3.20
C PRO A 55 14.19 -1.47 -2.91
N ASP A 56 14.41 -2.14 -1.78
CA ASP A 56 13.62 -3.31 -1.36
C ASP A 56 12.17 -2.92 -1.00
N ILE A 57 11.96 -1.74 -0.44
CA ILE A 57 10.61 -1.21 -0.17
C ILE A 57 9.90 -0.84 -1.47
N ASP A 58 10.57 -0.12 -2.38
CA ASP A 58 9.98 0.29 -3.65
C ASP A 58 9.54 -0.91 -4.49
N GLU A 59 10.37 -1.96 -4.57
CA GLU A 59 10.00 -3.20 -5.26
C GLU A 59 8.75 -3.83 -4.64
N LYS A 60 8.69 -3.95 -3.31
CA LYS A 60 7.52 -4.51 -2.61
C LYS A 60 6.26 -3.69 -2.83
N VAL A 61 6.37 -2.36 -2.81
CA VAL A 61 5.23 -1.46 -3.05
C VAL A 61 4.70 -1.63 -4.47
N VAL A 62 5.58 -1.68 -5.48
CA VAL A 62 5.17 -1.91 -6.88
C VAL A 62 4.44 -3.24 -7.06
N TRP A 63 4.94 -4.31 -6.44
CA TRP A 63 4.25 -5.61 -6.48
C TRP A 63 2.91 -5.57 -5.73
N MET A 64 2.84 -4.90 -4.59
CA MET A 64 1.59 -4.71 -3.85
C MET A 64 0.55 -3.91 -4.64
N GLU A 65 0.96 -2.84 -5.34
CA GLU A 65 0.06 -2.05 -6.20
C GLU A 65 -0.48 -2.87 -7.36
N LYS A 66 0.36 -3.73 -7.95
CA LYS A 66 -0.05 -4.64 -9.01
C LYS A 66 -1.07 -5.68 -8.51
N ASP A 67 -0.85 -6.27 -7.34
CA ASP A 67 -1.79 -7.25 -6.77
C ASP A 67 -3.09 -6.58 -6.34
N LEU A 68 -3.02 -5.40 -5.72
CA LEU A 68 -4.21 -4.66 -5.29
C LEU A 68 -5.06 -4.23 -6.49
N SER A 69 -4.44 -3.73 -7.56
CA SER A 69 -5.17 -3.38 -8.79
C SER A 69 -5.80 -4.60 -9.46
N ALA A 70 -5.13 -5.76 -9.45
CA ALA A 70 -5.72 -7.01 -9.93
C ALA A 70 -6.94 -7.43 -9.09
N VAL A 71 -6.85 -7.37 -7.76
CA VAL A 71 -7.95 -7.69 -6.85
C VAL A 71 -9.09 -6.68 -6.99
N LEU A 72 -8.81 -5.39 -7.15
CA LEU A 72 -9.84 -4.37 -7.35
C LEU A 72 -10.59 -4.59 -8.65
N VAL A 73 -9.90 -4.84 -9.77
CA VAL A 73 -10.52 -5.15 -11.06
C VAL A 73 -11.35 -6.43 -10.97
N GLN A 74 -10.88 -7.44 -10.25
CA GLN A 74 -11.66 -8.64 -9.97
C GLN A 74 -12.88 -8.31 -9.12
N SER A 75 -12.75 -7.54 -8.04
CA SER A 75 -13.85 -7.16 -7.14
C SER A 75 -14.92 -6.34 -7.86
N GLU A 76 -14.56 -5.46 -8.79
CA GLU A 76 -15.50 -4.73 -9.63
C GLU A 76 -16.25 -5.67 -10.58
N ARG A 77 -15.55 -6.65 -11.15
CA ARG A 77 -16.17 -7.69 -11.99
C ARG A 77 -17.11 -8.57 -11.16
N TYR A 78 -16.72 -8.96 -9.94
CA TYR A 78 -17.56 -9.68 -9.00
C TYR A 78 -18.77 -8.84 -8.58
N LYS A 79 -18.61 -7.56 -8.24
CA LYS A 79 -19.71 -6.66 -7.86
C LYS A 79 -20.72 -6.45 -8.98
N LYS A 80 -20.27 -6.37 -10.23
CA LYS A 80 -21.15 -6.29 -11.41
C LYS A 80 -21.88 -7.62 -11.63
N ALA A 81 -21.20 -8.75 -11.50
CA ALA A 81 -21.79 -10.08 -11.63
C ALA A 81 -22.80 -10.40 -10.51
N THR A 82 -22.54 -9.98 -9.26
CA THR A 82 -23.44 -10.21 -8.13
C THR A 82 -24.66 -9.30 -8.12
N ARG A 83 -24.64 -8.17 -8.84
CA ARG A 83 -25.81 -7.29 -8.99
C ARG A 83 -27.01 -7.99 -9.64
N VAL A 84 -26.73 -8.99 -10.47
CA VAL A 84 -27.75 -9.85 -11.09
C VAL A 84 -28.46 -10.69 -10.03
N PHE A 85 -27.75 -11.10 -8.97
CA PHE A 85 -28.26 -12.02 -7.96
C PHE A 85 -28.90 -11.31 -6.76
N ALA A 86 -28.70 -10.00 -6.60
CA ALA A 86 -29.29 -9.20 -5.52
C ALA A 86 -30.83 -9.04 -5.61
N LYS A 87 -31.48 -9.59 -6.64
CA LYS A 87 -32.94 -9.53 -6.85
C LYS A 87 -33.66 -10.86 -6.70
N ASP A 88 -33.03 -11.90 -6.13
CA ASP A 88 -33.62 -13.24 -5.99
C ASP A 88 -34.25 -13.74 -7.30
N ASN A 89 -33.52 -13.62 -8.42
CA ASN A 89 -33.99 -14.13 -9.70
C ASN A 89 -33.70 -15.62 -9.84
N MET A 90 -34.45 -16.30 -10.72
CA MET A 90 -34.25 -17.73 -10.97
C MET A 90 -32.83 -18.09 -11.46
N CYS A 91 -32.09 -17.12 -12.01
CA CYS A 91 -30.68 -17.29 -12.38
C CYS A 91 -29.77 -17.39 -11.15
N ALA A 92 -30.11 -16.74 -10.03
CA ALA A 92 -29.33 -16.81 -8.79
C ALA A 92 -29.27 -18.23 -8.25
N THR A 93 -30.35 -19.01 -8.36
CA THR A 93 -30.39 -20.38 -7.84
C THR A 93 -29.31 -21.28 -8.44
N CYS A 94 -28.86 -20.98 -9.65
CA CYS A 94 -27.94 -21.83 -10.42
C CYS A 94 -26.58 -21.18 -10.72
N HIS A 95 -26.48 -19.86 -10.61
CA HIS A 95 -25.27 -19.08 -10.95
C HIS A 95 -24.68 -18.28 -9.78
N LEU A 96 -25.17 -18.49 -8.55
CA LEU A 96 -24.59 -17.86 -7.35
C LEU A 96 -23.25 -18.48 -6.94
N ASP A 97 -22.90 -19.64 -7.49
CA ASP A 97 -21.63 -20.31 -7.20
C ASP A 97 -20.43 -19.63 -7.88
N PRO A 98 -19.25 -19.58 -7.22
CA PRO A 98 -18.05 -18.94 -7.76
C PRO A 98 -17.64 -19.46 -9.14
N ASP A 99 -17.85 -20.76 -9.38
CA ASP A 99 -17.48 -21.44 -10.63
C ASP A 99 -18.48 -21.20 -11.76
N HIS A 100 -19.70 -20.74 -11.46
CA HIS A 100 -20.80 -20.57 -12.42
C HIS A 100 -21.31 -19.14 -12.48
N LEU A 101 -20.55 -18.21 -11.90
CA LEU A 101 -20.89 -16.80 -11.82
C LEU A 101 -21.02 -16.17 -13.22
N LEU A 102 -22.15 -15.52 -13.48
CA LEU A 102 -22.43 -14.80 -14.72
C LEU A 102 -21.59 -13.52 -14.79
N HIS A 103 -20.36 -13.63 -15.30
CA HIS A 103 -19.47 -12.51 -15.55
C HIS A 103 -19.53 -12.06 -17.02
N ASN A 104 -19.38 -10.75 -17.26
CA ASN A 104 -19.28 -10.16 -18.61
C ASN A 104 -20.41 -10.54 -19.59
N LEU A 105 -21.61 -10.85 -19.09
CA LEU A 105 -22.72 -11.30 -19.94
C LEU A 105 -23.03 -10.31 -21.06
N GLN A 106 -22.95 -9.00 -20.78
CA GLN A 106 -23.18 -7.95 -21.78
C GLN A 106 -22.11 -7.86 -22.87
N SER A 107 -20.87 -8.25 -22.57
CA SER A 107 -19.81 -8.30 -23.57
C SER A 107 -19.97 -9.50 -24.51
N LYS A 108 -20.57 -10.60 -24.01
CA LYS A 108 -20.79 -11.82 -24.78
C LYS A 108 -22.11 -11.80 -25.54
N TYR A 109 -23.13 -11.15 -24.99
CA TYR A 109 -24.46 -11.02 -25.57
C TYR A 109 -24.88 -9.53 -25.58
N PRO A 110 -24.46 -8.78 -26.60
CA PRO A 110 -24.67 -7.34 -26.66
C PRO A 110 -26.15 -6.96 -26.86
N SER A 111 -26.99 -7.85 -27.38
CA SER A 111 -28.43 -7.61 -27.52
C SER A 111 -29.28 -8.60 -26.71
N PHE A 112 -30.50 -8.20 -26.38
CA PHE A 112 -31.49 -9.08 -25.74
C PHE A 112 -31.81 -10.32 -26.61
N SER A 113 -31.80 -10.15 -27.94
CA SER A 113 -32.00 -11.24 -28.90
C SER A 113 -30.92 -12.32 -28.76
N ASP A 114 -29.68 -11.94 -28.50
CA ASP A 114 -28.57 -12.88 -28.35
C ASP A 114 -28.71 -13.72 -27.07
N VAL A 115 -29.10 -13.07 -25.95
CA VAL A 115 -29.39 -13.78 -24.70
C VAL A 115 -30.57 -14.72 -24.87
N LYS A 116 -31.65 -14.28 -25.50
CA LYS A 116 -32.84 -15.11 -25.76
C LYS A 116 -32.50 -16.32 -26.64
N SER A 117 -31.70 -16.13 -27.67
CA SER A 117 -31.25 -17.21 -28.56
C SER A 117 -30.38 -18.22 -27.82
N PHE A 118 -29.48 -17.74 -26.94
CA PHE A 118 -28.69 -18.60 -26.07
C PHE A 118 -29.56 -19.38 -25.08
N MET A 119 -30.53 -18.74 -24.41
CA MET A 119 -31.43 -19.40 -23.47
C MET A 119 -32.23 -20.54 -24.12
N ARG A 120 -32.66 -20.36 -25.37
CA ARG A 120 -33.49 -21.35 -26.10
C ARG A 120 -32.70 -22.52 -26.71
N VAL A 121 -31.43 -22.34 -27.06
CA VAL A 121 -30.69 -23.36 -27.86
C VAL A 121 -29.40 -23.79 -27.17
N GLY A 122 -28.71 -22.86 -26.53
CA GLY A 122 -27.42 -23.09 -25.88
C GLY A 122 -27.59 -23.53 -24.43
N HIS A 123 -28.36 -22.77 -23.65
CA HIS A 123 -28.53 -22.99 -22.21
C HIS A 123 -29.26 -24.31 -21.91
N GLU A 124 -30.25 -24.70 -22.72
CA GLU A 124 -30.94 -26.00 -22.61
C GLU A 124 -29.99 -27.21 -22.75
N ARG A 125 -28.85 -27.06 -23.42
CA ARG A 125 -27.86 -28.16 -23.58
C ARG A 125 -27.00 -28.39 -22.36
N TYR A 126 -26.86 -27.37 -21.51
CA TYR A 126 -25.97 -27.38 -20.34
C TYR A 126 -26.73 -27.37 -19.01
N TYR A 127 -28.05 -27.10 -19.00
CA TYR A 127 -28.79 -26.91 -17.75
C TYR A 127 -30.25 -27.39 -17.74
N THR A 128 -30.73 -27.66 -16.51
CA THR A 128 -31.92 -28.40 -16.07
C THR A 128 -33.29 -27.70 -16.21
N MET A 129 -33.37 -26.51 -16.83
CA MET A 129 -34.66 -25.85 -17.04
C MET A 129 -35.43 -26.52 -18.20
N GLN A 130 -36.54 -27.19 -17.87
CA GLN A 130 -37.40 -27.88 -18.84
C GLN A 130 -38.35 -26.92 -19.60
N THR A 131 -38.54 -25.71 -19.08
CA THR A 131 -39.40 -24.69 -19.67
C THR A 131 -38.63 -23.38 -19.87
N PRO A 132 -38.74 -22.76 -21.06
CA PRO A 132 -38.10 -21.48 -21.29
C PRO A 132 -38.73 -20.39 -20.41
N MET A 133 -37.88 -19.56 -19.80
CA MET A 133 -38.28 -18.40 -19.01
C MET A 133 -39.07 -17.41 -19.88
N ALA A 134 -40.05 -16.72 -19.27
CA ALA A 134 -40.82 -15.71 -19.95
C ALA A 134 -39.94 -14.54 -20.41
N ASP A 135 -40.23 -13.99 -21.60
CA ASP A 135 -39.46 -12.90 -22.19
C ASP A 135 -39.40 -11.66 -21.27
N GLU A 136 -40.46 -11.40 -20.50
CA GLU A 136 -40.54 -10.25 -19.58
C GLU A 136 -39.54 -10.38 -18.42
N GLU A 137 -39.44 -11.57 -17.82
CA GLU A 137 -38.49 -11.86 -16.74
C GLU A 137 -37.05 -11.84 -17.25
N LEU A 138 -36.81 -12.45 -18.43
CA LEU A 138 -35.50 -12.41 -19.07
C LEU A 138 -35.09 -10.98 -19.41
N MET A 139 -36.03 -10.14 -19.85
CA MET A 139 -35.77 -8.74 -20.14
C MET A 139 -35.49 -7.94 -18.87
N ALA A 140 -36.18 -8.22 -17.76
CA ALA A 140 -35.90 -7.61 -16.47
C ALA A 140 -34.46 -7.92 -16.01
N ILE A 141 -34.03 -9.18 -16.16
CA ILE A 141 -32.66 -9.63 -15.86
C ILE A 141 -31.66 -8.92 -16.78
N TYR A 142 -31.91 -8.90 -18.10
CA TYR A 142 -31.05 -8.21 -19.07
C TYR A 142 -30.91 -6.70 -18.79
N ARG A 143 -31.96 -6.04 -18.31
CA ARG A 143 -31.90 -4.63 -17.89
C ARG A 143 -31.12 -4.42 -16.59
N THR A 144 -31.22 -5.33 -15.63
CA THR A 144 -30.45 -5.24 -14.37
C THR A 144 -28.94 -5.41 -14.56
N LEU A 145 -28.54 -5.98 -15.70
CA LEU A 145 -27.16 -6.16 -16.10
C LEU A 145 -26.52 -4.88 -16.70
N LYS A 146 -27.31 -3.88 -17.12
CA LYS A 146 -26.85 -2.59 -17.70
C LYS A 146 -26.54 -1.58 -16.59
#